data_AF-A0A5N6KS95-F1
#
_entry.id   AF-A0A5N6KS95-F1
#
_cell.length_a   1.000
_cell.length_b   1.000
_cell.length_c   1.000
_cell.angle_alpha   90.00
_cell.angle_beta   90.00
_cell.angle_gamma   90.00
#
_symmetry.space_group_name_H-M   'P 1'
#
loop_
_entity.id
_entity.type
_entity.pdbx_description
1 polymer ?
#
loop_
_entity_poly.entity_id
_entity_poly.type
_entity_poly.pdbx_seq_one_letter_code
_entity_poly.pdbx_strand_id
1 'polypeptide(L)'
;MAHSSRDTVLPIPIFLSGGKHFIFSVAHASFLRAEYRIAGVLTGTLPQSPQQNVFLGLPLQLMAEEARLLVRRGVCFVVDDAAAHREGLRRLCGPDGEEERLQWLATLREMGLDAARARDAVSKSRMERALGKMETGRREQALRSLAARQQAETRQATPSEADSEDTLFPAYEQATPSPPSAPKPMSVSDDPNPLGVTPTTSHPPLPLPFPDDTATLPPAPPSYPLFAYLHSHPGSNYFSSPGLRFGCQYLVYPGDPLRFHSHFLAVGYDWDEEFDLLSLIGGGRLGTGVKKGFLIGGTEPGKAEEFAGHGDGEEGVRCFCIEWGGM
;
A
#
# COMPACT_ATOMS: atom_id res chain seq x y z
N MET A 1 -4.23 5.02 -14.50
CA MET A 1 -4.43 3.90 -15.45
C MET A 1 -4.01 2.63 -14.74
N ALA A 2 -4.92 1.67 -14.57
CA ALA A 2 -4.56 0.36 -14.01
C ALA A 2 -3.92 -0.46 -15.13
N HIS A 3 -2.59 -0.62 -15.09
CA HIS A 3 -1.94 -1.61 -15.96
C HIS A 3 -2.38 -3.00 -15.51
N SER A 4 -2.93 -3.76 -16.46
CA SER A 4 -3.27 -5.17 -16.28
C SER A 4 -2.03 -5.91 -15.76
N SER A 5 -2.19 -6.79 -14.76
CA SER A 5 -1.09 -7.58 -14.18
C SER A 5 -0.36 -8.46 -15.20
N ARG A 6 -0.92 -8.62 -16.41
CA ARG A 6 -0.45 -9.54 -17.46
C ARG A 6 0.73 -9.05 -18.31
N ASP A 7 1.11 -7.77 -18.23
CA ASP A 7 2.17 -7.19 -19.09
C ASP A 7 3.51 -6.98 -18.37
N THR A 8 3.73 -7.63 -17.22
CA THR A 8 4.97 -7.45 -16.46
C THR A 8 6.12 -8.26 -17.09
N VAL A 9 7.19 -7.57 -17.49
CA VAL A 9 8.40 -8.21 -18.00
C VAL A 9 9.17 -8.84 -16.83
N LEU A 10 9.41 -10.15 -16.92
CA LEU A 10 10.23 -10.89 -15.96
C LEU A 10 11.67 -11.05 -16.48
N PRO A 11 12.67 -11.14 -15.59
CA PRO A 11 12.56 -11.02 -14.13
C PRO A 11 12.47 -9.55 -13.65
N ILE A 12 11.85 -9.34 -12.48
CA ILE A 12 11.62 -8.01 -11.90
C ILE A 12 12.82 -7.58 -11.04
N PRO A 13 13.35 -6.34 -11.19
CA PRO A 13 14.41 -5.84 -10.33
C PRO A 13 13.91 -5.52 -8.92
N ILE A 14 14.60 -6.06 -7.91
CA ILE A 14 14.51 -5.67 -6.50
C ILE A 14 15.70 -4.77 -6.18
N PHE A 15 15.43 -3.53 -5.76
CA PHE A 15 16.47 -2.56 -5.48
C PHE A 15 16.95 -2.68 -4.03
N LEU A 16 18.24 -3.00 -3.84
CA LEU A 16 18.91 -3.10 -2.55
C LEU A 16 19.45 -1.72 -2.16
N SER A 17 18.94 -1.16 -1.07
CA SER A 17 19.40 0.11 -0.52
C SER A 17 19.44 0.04 1.01
N GLY A 18 20.60 0.37 1.61
CA GLY A 18 20.77 0.32 3.07
C GLY A 18 20.49 -1.05 3.69
N GLY A 19 20.78 -2.14 2.98
CA GLY A 19 20.52 -3.52 3.42
C GLY A 19 19.04 -3.95 3.36
N LYS A 20 18.18 -3.15 2.73
CA LYS A 20 16.75 -3.42 2.56
C LYS A 20 16.38 -3.53 1.08
N HIS A 21 15.34 -4.31 0.81
CA HIS A 21 14.88 -4.64 -0.53
C HIS A 21 13.62 -3.83 -0.87
N PHE A 22 13.60 -3.17 -2.03
CA PHE A 22 12.53 -2.26 -2.42
C PHE A 22 12.01 -2.52 -3.83
N ILE A 23 10.71 -2.31 -4.01
CA ILE A 23 10.02 -2.21 -5.29
C ILE A 23 9.39 -0.83 -5.43
N PHE A 24 9.72 -0.13 -6.50
CA PHE A 24 9.26 1.24 -6.77
C PHE A 24 8.12 1.33 -7.79
N SER A 25 7.82 0.25 -8.52
CA SER A 25 6.77 0.21 -9.54
C SER A 25 5.45 -0.30 -8.96
N VAL A 26 4.36 0.42 -9.21
CA VAL A 26 2.99 -0.02 -8.87
C VAL A 26 2.65 -1.33 -9.57
N ALA A 27 3.00 -1.46 -10.86
CA ALA A 27 2.70 -2.65 -11.64
C ALA A 27 3.40 -3.88 -11.07
N HIS A 28 4.69 -3.75 -10.71
CA HIS A 28 5.45 -4.84 -10.09
C HIS A 28 4.87 -5.20 -8.71
N ALA A 29 4.57 -4.21 -7.87
CA ALA A 29 3.97 -4.45 -6.55
C ALA A 29 2.60 -5.15 -6.66
N SER A 30 1.75 -4.75 -7.60
CA SER A 30 0.46 -5.38 -7.85
C SER A 30 0.61 -6.81 -8.38
N PHE A 31 1.53 -7.04 -9.30
CA PHE A 31 1.83 -8.37 -9.85
C PHE A 31 2.34 -9.34 -8.78
N LEU A 32 3.34 -8.92 -7.99
CA LEU A 32 3.91 -9.73 -6.90
C LEU A 32 2.86 -10.08 -5.84
N ARG A 33 1.94 -9.16 -5.53
CA ARG A 33 0.83 -9.43 -4.61
C ARG A 33 -0.15 -10.45 -5.18
N ALA A 34 -0.53 -10.30 -6.45
CA ALA A 34 -1.56 -11.13 -7.08
C ALA A 34 -1.07 -12.55 -7.36
N GLU A 35 0.12 -12.69 -7.94
CA GLU A 35 0.62 -13.98 -8.44
C GLU A 35 1.49 -14.70 -7.40
N TYR A 36 2.23 -13.97 -6.57
CA TYR A 36 3.20 -14.53 -5.63
C TYR A 36 2.84 -14.35 -4.16
N ARG A 37 1.68 -13.73 -3.87
CA ARG A 37 1.17 -13.48 -2.51
C ARG A 37 2.10 -12.61 -1.65
N ILE A 38 2.92 -11.79 -2.29
CA ILE A 38 3.87 -10.90 -1.62
C ILE A 38 3.18 -9.58 -1.31
N ALA A 39 2.93 -9.32 -0.02
CA ALA A 39 2.25 -8.11 0.41
C ALA A 39 3.22 -6.95 0.61
N GLY A 40 4.43 -7.21 1.13
CA GLY A 40 5.40 -6.20 1.55
C GLY A 40 4.85 -5.17 2.53
N VAL A 41 5.64 -4.13 2.79
CA VAL A 41 5.26 -2.97 3.61
C VAL A 41 5.52 -1.69 2.83
N LEU A 42 4.48 -0.89 2.60
CA LEU A 42 4.63 0.43 1.98
C LEU A 42 5.31 1.38 2.97
N THR A 43 6.35 2.09 2.53
CA THR A 43 7.20 2.91 3.41
C THR A 43 7.31 4.37 2.99
N GLY A 44 6.88 4.74 1.79
CA GLY A 44 6.98 6.13 1.34
C GLY A 44 5.84 7.00 1.85
N THR A 45 6.12 8.28 2.04
CA THR A 45 5.10 9.28 2.39
C THR A 45 4.30 9.69 1.16
N LEU A 46 3.01 9.98 1.32
CA LEU A 46 2.20 10.52 0.24
C LEU A 46 2.62 11.98 -0.07
N PRO A 47 3.07 12.32 -1.29
CA PRO A 47 3.56 13.67 -1.61
C PRO A 47 2.54 14.79 -1.36
N GLN A 48 1.25 14.49 -1.48
CA GLN A 48 0.16 15.46 -1.28
C GLN A 48 -0.16 15.70 0.21
N SER A 49 0.27 14.80 1.10
CA SER A 49 -0.05 14.81 2.54
C SER A 49 1.16 14.33 3.37
N PRO A 50 2.28 15.07 3.39
CA PRO A 50 3.54 14.60 3.97
C PRO A 50 3.50 14.40 5.50
N GLN A 51 2.57 15.07 6.20
CA GLN A 51 2.39 14.91 7.65
C GLN A 51 1.53 13.67 8.01
N GLN A 52 0.98 12.96 7.02
CA GLN A 52 0.08 11.85 7.25
C GLN A 52 0.85 10.52 7.26
N ASN A 53 1.03 9.95 8.46
CA ASN A 53 1.77 8.69 8.65
C ASN A 53 0.88 7.43 8.70
N VAL A 54 -0.40 7.55 8.38
CA VAL A 54 -1.35 6.41 8.45
C VAL A 54 -1.40 5.62 7.14
N PHE A 55 -1.36 6.30 6.00
CA PHE A 55 -1.32 5.67 4.68
C PHE A 55 0.04 5.96 4.06
N LEU A 56 0.84 4.92 3.93
CA LEU A 56 2.12 4.95 3.25
C LEU A 56 1.93 4.47 1.81
N GLY A 57 2.72 5.03 0.91
CA GLY A 57 2.81 4.66 -0.49
C GLY A 57 4.13 3.99 -0.83
N LEU A 58 4.43 3.94 -2.13
CA LEU A 58 5.70 3.42 -2.62
C LEU A 58 6.89 4.21 -2.03
N PRO A 59 8.03 3.54 -1.77
CA PRO A 59 8.35 2.18 -2.18
C PRO A 59 7.71 1.08 -1.31
N LEU A 60 7.50 -0.07 -1.93
CA LEU A 60 7.17 -1.31 -1.24
C LEU A 60 8.46 -1.94 -0.73
N GLN A 61 8.65 -1.96 0.59
CA GLN A 61 9.74 -2.67 1.23
C GLN A 61 9.38 -4.15 1.37
N LEU A 62 10.26 -5.01 0.87
CA LEU A 62 10.15 -6.46 1.04
C LEU A 62 10.85 -6.91 2.33
N MET A 63 10.30 -7.95 2.96
CA MET A 63 11.04 -8.73 3.96
C MET A 63 12.20 -9.47 3.29
N ALA A 64 13.21 -9.85 4.08
CA ALA A 64 14.36 -10.61 3.57
C ALA A 64 13.93 -11.96 2.98
N GLU A 65 12.92 -12.57 3.61
CA GLU A 65 12.29 -13.83 3.22
C GLU A 65 11.51 -13.71 1.92
N GLU A 66 10.75 -12.61 1.75
CA GLU A 66 10.04 -12.30 0.50
C GLU A 66 11.04 -12.14 -0.65
N ALA A 67 12.09 -11.34 -0.45
CA ALA A 67 13.13 -11.14 -1.45
C ALA A 67 13.86 -12.45 -1.80
N ARG A 68 14.25 -13.24 -0.80
CA ARG A 68 14.89 -14.55 -0.98
C ARG A 68 14.00 -15.50 -1.78
N LEU A 69 12.71 -15.59 -1.44
CA LEU A 69 11.74 -16.46 -2.12
C LEU A 69 11.60 -16.08 -3.60
N LEU A 70 11.43 -14.79 -3.90
CA LEU A 70 11.26 -14.29 -5.26
C LEU A 70 12.49 -14.51 -6.14
N VAL A 71 13.69 -14.28 -5.59
CA VAL A 71 14.94 -14.53 -6.31
C VAL A 71 15.17 -16.02 -6.54
N ARG A 72 14.88 -16.85 -5.53
CA ARG A 72 14.98 -18.32 -5.67
C ARG A 72 14.09 -18.87 -6.77
N ARG A 73 12.87 -18.33 -6.93
CA ARG A 73 11.93 -18.73 -7.98
C ARG A 73 12.26 -18.17 -9.36
N GLY A 74 13.34 -17.39 -9.50
CA GLY A 74 13.73 -16.75 -10.76
C GLY A 74 12.79 -15.63 -11.23
N VAL A 75 11.90 -15.16 -10.35
CA VAL A 75 10.90 -14.12 -10.66
C VAL A 75 11.51 -12.74 -10.57
N CYS A 76 12.45 -12.59 -9.64
CA CYS A 76 13.13 -11.35 -9.36
C CYS A 76 14.65 -11.55 -9.29
N PHE A 77 15.38 -10.43 -9.39
CA PHE A 77 16.81 -10.39 -9.14
C PHE A 77 17.14 -9.14 -8.31
N VAL A 78 18.26 -9.16 -7.60
CA VAL A 78 18.68 -8.03 -6.76
C VAL A 78 19.59 -7.10 -7.55
N VAL A 79 19.38 -5.80 -7.38
CA VAL A 79 20.19 -4.73 -7.97
C VAL A 79 20.69 -3.83 -6.86
N ASP A 80 21.99 -3.53 -6.85
CA ASP A 80 22.53 -2.45 -6.01
C ASP A 80 22.04 -1.10 -6.56
N ASP A 81 21.09 -0.48 -5.84
CA ASP A 81 20.44 0.76 -6.24
C ASP A 81 21.44 1.92 -6.37
N ALA A 82 22.39 2.02 -5.43
CA ALA A 82 23.34 3.12 -5.39
C ALA A 82 24.38 3.00 -6.53
N ALA A 83 24.82 1.78 -6.85
CA ALA A 83 25.72 1.53 -7.96
C ALA A 83 25.01 1.77 -9.31
N ALA A 84 23.83 1.19 -9.51
CA ALA A 84 23.05 1.32 -10.74
C ALA A 84 22.69 2.78 -11.03
N HIS A 85 22.28 3.54 -10.02
CA HIS A 85 21.94 4.95 -10.20
C HIS A 85 23.17 5.81 -10.54
N ARG A 86 24.33 5.53 -9.93
CA ARG A 86 25.57 6.25 -10.20
C ARG A 86 26.05 6.04 -11.64
N GLU A 87 25.97 4.81 -12.13
CA GLU A 87 26.31 4.48 -13.51
C GLU A 87 25.33 5.12 -14.49
N GLY A 88 24.03 4.97 -14.24
CA GLY A 88 22.97 5.55 -15.05
C GLY A 88 23.07 7.07 -15.17
N LEU A 89 23.28 7.77 -14.05
CA LEU A 89 23.49 9.23 -14.05
C LEU A 89 24.76 9.64 -14.79
N ARG A 90 25.86 8.88 -14.63
CA ARG A 90 27.11 9.18 -15.36
C ARG A 90 26.90 9.09 -16.87
N ARG A 91 26.13 8.12 -17.34
CA ARG A 91 25.76 7.98 -18.76
C ARG A 91 24.84 9.13 -19.21
N LEU A 92 23.78 9.41 -18.46
CA LEU A 92 22.78 10.43 -18.82
C LEU A 92 23.35 11.85 -18.83
N CYS A 93 24.27 12.17 -17.92
CA CYS A 93 24.97 13.45 -17.87
C CYS A 93 26.17 13.53 -18.82
N GLY A 94 26.51 12.42 -19.51
CA GLY A 94 27.54 12.39 -20.54
C GLY A 94 27.06 12.98 -21.87
N PRO A 95 27.97 13.14 -22.85
CA PRO A 95 27.63 13.66 -24.17
C PRO A 95 26.61 12.79 -24.91
N ASP A 96 26.64 11.47 -24.68
CA ASP A 96 25.74 10.52 -25.34
C ASP A 96 24.31 10.53 -24.75
N GLY A 97 24.13 11.08 -23.54
CA GLY A 97 22.85 11.06 -22.80
C GLY A 97 22.02 12.33 -22.92
N GLU A 98 22.52 13.37 -23.60
CA GLU A 98 21.83 14.67 -23.68
C GLU A 98 20.50 14.57 -24.42
N GLU A 99 20.45 13.84 -25.53
CA GLU A 99 19.23 13.65 -26.31
C GLU A 99 18.16 12.91 -25.50
N GLU A 100 18.53 11.80 -24.86
CA GLU A 100 17.64 11.00 -23.99
C GLU A 100 17.09 11.83 -22.83
N ARG A 101 17.93 12.66 -22.21
CA ARG A 101 17.52 13.59 -21.15
C ARG A 101 16.51 14.62 -21.65
N LEU A 102 16.73 15.21 -22.83
CA LEU A 102 15.82 16.19 -23.41
C LEU A 102 14.47 15.57 -23.79
N GLN A 103 14.49 14.38 -24.39
CA GLN A 103 13.28 13.62 -24.71
C GLN A 103 12.48 13.33 -23.44
N TRP A 104 13.15 12.86 -22.38
CA TRP A 104 12.49 12.60 -21.10
C TRP A 104 11.87 13.85 -20.46
N LEU A 105 12.57 14.99 -20.49
CA LEU A 105 12.02 16.26 -20.00
C LEU A 105 10.80 16.72 -20.80
N ALA A 106 10.79 16.47 -22.12
CA ALA A 106 9.63 16.76 -22.97
C ALA A 106 8.43 15.87 -22.58
N THR A 107 8.66 14.57 -22.36
CA THR A 107 7.63 13.64 -21.88
C THR A 107 7.06 14.05 -20.52
N LEU A 108 7.91 14.44 -19.55
CA LEU A 108 7.44 14.93 -18.25
C LEU A 108 6.60 16.20 -18.37
N ARG A 109 6.98 17.12 -19.28
CA ARG A 109 6.22 18.34 -19.55
C ARG A 109 4.85 18.02 -20.13
N GLU A 110 4.76 17.07 -21.07
CA GLU A 110 3.50 16.62 -21.65
C GLU A 110 2.58 15.99 -20.60
N MET A 111 3.10 15.07 -19.78
CA MET A 111 2.37 14.48 -18.66
C MET A 111 1.88 15.56 -17.67
N GLY A 112 2.69 16.59 -17.44
CA GLY A 112 2.33 17.74 -16.60
C GLY A 112 1.18 18.57 -17.16
N LEU A 113 1.13 18.75 -18.49
CA LEU A 113 0.01 19.41 -19.18
C LEU A 113 -1.27 18.58 -19.09
N ASP A 114 -1.18 17.27 -19.29
CA ASP A 114 -2.33 16.36 -19.16
C ASP A 114 -2.88 16.34 -17.73
N ALA A 115 -2.01 16.29 -16.73
CA ALA A 115 -2.41 16.38 -15.33
C ALA A 115 -3.08 17.73 -15.02
N ALA A 116 -2.58 18.84 -15.58
CA ALA A 116 -3.20 20.16 -15.42
C ALA A 116 -4.61 20.18 -16.03
N ARG A 117 -4.75 19.68 -17.27
CA ARG A 117 -6.06 19.55 -17.96
C ARG A 117 -7.03 18.69 -17.16
N ALA A 118 -6.59 17.56 -16.63
CA ALA A 118 -7.41 16.68 -15.81
C ALA A 118 -7.87 17.37 -14.51
N ARG A 119 -6.97 18.11 -13.82
CA ARG A 119 -7.31 18.87 -12.62
C ARG A 119 -8.35 19.96 -12.92
N ASP A 120 -8.17 20.69 -14.01
CA ASP A 120 -9.07 21.76 -14.39
C ASP A 120 -10.45 21.21 -14.79
N ALA A 121 -10.51 20.07 -15.48
CA ALA A 121 -11.75 19.36 -15.77
C ALA A 121 -12.50 18.92 -14.49
N VAL A 122 -11.79 18.36 -13.51
CA VAL A 122 -12.37 17.99 -12.21
C VAL A 122 -12.87 19.23 -11.45
N SER A 123 -12.12 20.33 -11.48
CA SER A 123 -12.50 21.59 -10.85
C SER A 123 -13.78 22.17 -11.48
N LYS A 124 -13.85 22.22 -12.82
CA LYS A 124 -15.03 22.68 -13.57
C LYS A 124 -16.26 21.82 -13.24
N SER A 125 -16.12 20.49 -13.31
CA SER A 125 -17.20 19.57 -12.95
C SER A 125 -17.67 19.73 -11.49
N ARG A 126 -16.74 19.96 -10.55
CA ARG A 126 -17.07 20.23 -9.14
C ARG A 126 -17.82 21.55 -8.98
N MET A 127 -17.41 22.60 -9.69
CA MET A 127 -18.07 23.91 -9.68
C MET A 127 -19.48 23.82 -10.26
N GLU A 128 -19.66 23.17 -11.40
CA GLU A 128 -20.97 22.93 -12.02
C GLU A 128 -21.90 22.17 -11.07
N ARG A 129 -21.40 21.11 -10.41
CA ARG A 129 -22.19 20.36 -9.42
C ARG A 129 -22.55 21.20 -8.19
N ALA A 130 -21.68 22.11 -7.76
CA ALA A 130 -21.95 23.01 -6.65
C ALA A 130 -23.01 24.06 -7.02
N LEU A 131 -22.91 24.65 -8.22
CA LEU A 131 -23.89 25.59 -8.76
C LEU A 131 -25.26 24.94 -8.93
N GLY A 132 -25.31 23.72 -9.50
CA GLY A 132 -26.57 22.97 -9.63
C GLY A 132 -27.25 22.70 -8.28
N LYS A 133 -26.47 22.38 -7.23
CA LYS A 133 -27.00 22.22 -5.85
C LYS A 133 -27.52 23.54 -5.27
N MET A 134 -26.87 24.66 -5.57
CA MET A 134 -27.33 25.98 -5.12
C MET A 134 -28.63 26.38 -5.82
N GLU A 135 -28.78 26.09 -7.11
CA GLU A 135 -30.01 26.36 -7.85
C GLU A 135 -31.18 25.51 -7.35
N THR A 136 -30.97 24.21 -7.13
CA THR A 136 -32.02 23.34 -6.55
C THR A 136 -32.38 23.78 -5.14
N GLY A 137 -31.39 24.12 -4.29
CA GLY A 137 -31.63 24.63 -2.95
C GLY A 137 -32.42 25.95 -2.93
N ARG A 138 -32.09 26.90 -3.82
CA ARG A 138 -32.86 28.15 -3.96
C ARG A 138 -34.29 27.88 -4.43
N ARG A 139 -34.49 26.90 -5.34
CA ARG A 139 -35.82 26.52 -5.84
C ARG A 139 -36.67 25.86 -4.76
N GLU A 140 -36.09 24.97 -3.96
CA GLU A 140 -36.75 24.37 -2.80
C GLU A 140 -37.09 25.41 -1.72
N GLN A 141 -36.19 26.35 -1.44
CA GLN A 141 -36.42 27.42 -0.48
C GLN A 141 -37.51 28.38 -0.95
N ALA A 142 -37.56 28.70 -2.25
CA ALA A 142 -38.64 29.48 -2.85
C ALA A 142 -39.99 28.75 -2.74
N LEU A 143 -40.04 27.45 -3.06
CA LEU A 143 -41.24 26.63 -2.89
C LEU A 143 -41.71 26.56 -1.43
N ARG A 144 -40.79 26.38 -0.47
CA ARG A 144 -41.12 26.43 0.97
C ARG A 144 -41.65 27.79 1.40
N SER A 145 -41.07 28.89 0.89
CA SER A 145 -41.55 30.24 1.22
C SER A 145 -42.94 30.53 0.65
N LEU A 146 -43.27 30.00 -0.53
CA LEU A 146 -44.60 30.09 -1.12
C LEU A 146 -45.62 29.26 -0.33
N ALA A 147 -45.27 28.04 0.07
CA ALA A 147 -46.11 27.20 0.92
C ALA A 147 -46.35 27.83 2.31
N ALA A 148 -45.31 28.45 2.90
CA ALA A 148 -45.44 29.16 4.17
C ALA A 148 -46.33 30.42 4.06
N ARG A 149 -46.28 31.14 2.94
CA ARG A 149 -47.21 32.26 2.67
C ARG A 149 -48.66 31.79 2.56
N GLN A 150 -48.91 30.69 1.87
CA GLN A 150 -50.25 30.09 1.79
C GLN A 150 -50.76 29.65 3.17
N GLN A 151 -49.90 29.07 4.02
CA GLN A 151 -50.26 28.70 5.40
C GLN A 151 -50.49 29.93 6.31
N ALA A 152 -49.76 31.03 6.11
CA ALA A 152 -49.94 32.27 6.86
C ALA A 152 -51.25 33.00 6.47
N GLU A 153 -51.63 32.99 5.19
CA GLU A 153 -52.94 33.51 4.73
C GLU A 153 -54.11 32.70 5.29
N THR A 154 -53.91 31.40 5.59
CA THR A 154 -54.93 30.55 6.21
C THR A 154 -55.03 30.75 7.74
N ARG A 155 -54.03 31.38 8.38
CA ARG A 155 -53.95 31.53 9.85
C ARG A 155 -54.43 32.88 10.40
N GLN A 156 -55.06 33.74 9.60
CA GLN A 156 -55.65 35.02 10.07
C GLN A 156 -56.99 34.89 10.85
N ALA A 157 -57.28 33.72 11.43
CA ALA A 157 -58.41 33.54 12.34
C ALA A 157 -57.97 32.70 13.56
N THR A 158 -57.44 33.39 14.60
CA THR A 158 -57.52 33.12 16.06
C THR A 158 -56.25 33.60 16.80
N PRO A 159 -56.37 34.23 17.99
CA PRO A 159 -55.21 34.70 18.75
C PRO A 159 -54.76 33.72 19.87
N SER A 160 -53.43 33.67 20.05
CA SER A 160 -52.63 33.40 21.26
C SER A 160 -52.81 32.07 22.04
N GLU A 161 -51.71 31.32 22.21
CA GLU A 161 -50.93 31.33 23.47
C GLU A 161 -49.57 30.63 23.29
N ALA A 162 -48.60 31.12 24.07
CA ALA A 162 -47.22 30.65 24.10
C ALA A 162 -47.11 29.33 24.88
N ASP A 163 -46.22 28.44 24.46
CA ASP A 163 -45.43 27.70 25.43
C ASP A 163 -44.08 27.27 24.86
N SER A 164 -43.09 27.33 25.74
CA SER A 164 -41.66 27.23 25.49
C SER A 164 -41.09 25.93 26.05
N GLU A 165 -40.05 25.44 25.36
CA GLU A 165 -39.08 24.40 25.79
C GLU A 165 -39.61 22.95 25.69
N ASP A 166 -38.88 21.96 25.18
CA ASP A 166 -37.50 21.61 25.50
C ASP A 166 -36.94 20.64 24.40
N THR A 167 -35.80 20.95 23.77
CA THR A 167 -35.09 20.02 22.85
C THR A 167 -33.75 19.65 23.46
N LEU A 168 -33.80 18.52 24.16
CA LEU A 168 -32.83 18.00 25.13
C LEU A 168 -31.69 17.16 24.50
N PHE A 169 -31.07 17.61 23.40
CA PHE A 169 -29.82 17.02 22.89
C PHE A 169 -28.90 18.06 22.26
N PRO A 170 -27.72 18.36 22.83
CA PRO A 170 -26.76 19.28 22.22
C PRO A 170 -26.15 18.65 20.97
N ALA A 171 -26.41 19.25 19.81
CA ALA A 171 -25.69 18.96 18.59
C ALA A 171 -24.20 19.29 18.82
N TYR A 172 -23.35 18.27 18.72
CA TYR A 172 -21.91 18.48 18.64
C TYR A 172 -21.60 19.50 17.54
N GLU A 173 -20.79 20.49 17.88
CA GLU A 173 -20.30 21.50 16.96
C GLU A 173 -19.52 20.82 15.83
N GLN A 174 -20.17 20.60 14.70
CA GLN A 174 -19.48 20.43 13.43
C GLN A 174 -18.77 21.75 13.14
N ALA A 175 -17.44 21.75 13.31
CA ALA A 175 -16.56 22.83 12.90
C ALA A 175 -17.00 23.35 11.52
N THR A 176 -17.47 24.59 11.49
CA THR A 176 -17.81 25.29 10.26
C THR A 176 -16.52 25.43 9.44
N PRO A 177 -16.48 24.96 8.17
CA PRO A 177 -15.34 25.26 7.32
C PRO A 177 -15.30 26.78 7.11
N SER A 178 -14.15 27.38 7.38
CA SER A 178 -13.90 28.80 7.13
C SER A 178 -14.28 29.15 5.68
N PRO A 179 -14.84 30.35 5.43
CA PRO A 179 -15.25 30.74 4.09
C PRO A 179 -14.04 30.70 3.13
N PRO A 180 -14.21 30.21 1.89
CA PRO A 180 -13.14 30.21 0.91
C PRO A 180 -12.72 31.66 0.65
N SER A 181 -11.42 31.93 0.82
CA SER A 181 -10.82 33.19 0.39
C SER A 181 -11.17 33.47 -1.07
N ALA A 182 -11.55 34.72 -1.36
CA ALA A 182 -11.91 35.15 -2.71
C ALA A 182 -10.87 34.71 -3.75
N PRO A 183 -11.31 34.23 -4.94
CA PRO A 183 -10.38 33.84 -5.98
C PRO A 183 -9.58 35.07 -6.43
N LYS A 184 -8.25 34.97 -6.34
CA LYS A 184 -7.36 35.94 -6.98
C LYS A 184 -7.63 35.91 -8.49
N PRO A 185 -7.72 37.07 -9.17
CA PRO A 185 -7.88 37.10 -10.63
C PRO A 185 -6.66 36.44 -11.26
N MET A 186 -6.85 35.26 -11.84
CA MET A 186 -5.82 34.62 -12.66
C MET A 186 -5.79 35.34 -14.02
N SER A 187 -4.62 35.80 -14.39
CA SER A 187 -4.31 36.23 -15.75
C SER A 187 -4.62 35.09 -16.72
N VAL A 188 -5.49 35.37 -17.70
CA VAL A 188 -5.90 34.43 -18.75
C VAL A 188 -4.77 34.31 -19.77
N SER A 189 -3.82 33.43 -19.50
CA SER A 189 -3.18 32.67 -20.58
C SER A 189 -4.02 31.42 -20.76
N ASP A 190 -4.61 31.22 -21.94
CA ASP A 190 -5.48 30.07 -22.24
C ASP A 190 -4.76 28.72 -22.12
N ASP A 191 -3.43 28.72 -22.17
CA ASP A 191 -2.63 27.52 -21.97
C ASP A 191 -2.40 27.21 -20.48
N PRO A 192 -2.78 26.01 -20.00
CA PRO A 192 -2.52 25.60 -18.63
C PRO A 192 -1.01 25.45 -18.41
N ASN A 193 -0.50 26.04 -17.34
CA ASN A 193 0.89 25.83 -16.92
C ASN A 193 1.09 24.35 -16.54
N PRO A 194 2.09 23.64 -17.08
CA PRO A 194 2.34 22.23 -16.75
C PRO A 194 2.56 22.04 -15.25
N LEU A 195 1.94 21.00 -14.69
CA LEU A 195 2.22 20.56 -13.33
C LEU A 195 3.57 19.82 -13.29
N GLY A 196 4.30 19.99 -12.19
CA GLY A 196 5.50 19.19 -11.92
C GLY A 196 5.12 17.72 -11.71
N VAL A 197 5.66 16.83 -12.55
CA VAL A 197 5.48 15.38 -12.43
C VAL A 197 6.74 14.79 -11.81
N THR A 198 6.57 14.02 -10.74
CA THR A 198 7.65 13.24 -10.13
C THR A 198 7.31 11.76 -10.29
N PRO A 199 7.94 11.06 -11.24
CA PRO A 199 7.77 9.62 -11.43
C PRO A 199 8.10 8.84 -10.15
N THR A 200 7.47 7.69 -9.97
CA THR A 200 7.77 6.79 -8.84
C THR A 200 9.02 5.93 -9.08
N THR A 201 9.49 5.84 -10.32
CA THR A 201 10.67 5.07 -10.73
C THR A 201 11.70 5.95 -11.42
N SER A 202 12.98 5.59 -11.30
CA SER A 202 14.08 6.25 -12.04
C SER A 202 14.26 5.72 -13.47
N HIS A 203 13.44 4.75 -13.85
CA HIS A 203 13.47 4.06 -15.14
C HIS A 203 12.12 4.23 -15.81
N PRO A 204 12.04 4.91 -16.97
CA PRO A 204 13.05 5.78 -17.60
C PRO A 204 13.41 7.07 -16.79
N PRO A 205 14.48 7.81 -17.15
CA PRO A 205 15.35 7.65 -18.32
C PRO A 205 16.53 6.72 -18.07
N LEU A 206 16.75 6.25 -16.84
CA LEU A 206 17.83 5.31 -16.61
C LEU A 206 17.47 3.95 -17.23
N PRO A 207 18.43 3.23 -17.83
CA PRO A 207 18.18 1.90 -18.38
C PRO A 207 17.75 0.96 -17.25
N LEU A 208 16.81 0.06 -17.54
CA LEU A 208 16.49 -1.00 -16.59
C LEU A 208 17.73 -1.89 -16.42
N PRO A 209 18.12 -2.22 -15.18
CA PRO A 209 19.18 -3.17 -14.92
C PRO A 209 18.79 -4.54 -15.50
N PHE A 210 19.79 -5.30 -15.95
CA PHE A 210 19.61 -6.67 -16.40
C PHE A 210 20.05 -7.64 -15.28
N PRO A 211 19.46 -8.85 -15.21
CA PRO A 211 19.93 -9.86 -14.28
C PRO A 211 21.37 -10.25 -14.61
N ASP A 212 22.25 -10.15 -13.61
CA ASP A 212 23.60 -10.72 -13.68
C ASP A 212 23.54 -12.21 -13.34
N ASP A 213 24.18 -13.05 -14.15
CA ASP A 213 24.27 -14.50 -13.91
C ASP A 213 25.00 -14.87 -12.60
N THR A 214 25.68 -13.90 -11.97
CA THR A 214 26.37 -14.06 -10.68
C THR A 214 25.50 -13.70 -9.47
N ALA A 215 24.20 -13.47 -9.65
CA ALA A 215 23.31 -13.03 -8.58
C ALA A 215 23.27 -14.04 -7.42
N THR A 216 23.84 -13.63 -6.28
CA THR A 216 23.74 -14.40 -5.03
C THR A 216 22.36 -14.26 -4.42
N LEU A 217 21.83 -15.35 -3.89
CA LEU A 217 20.54 -15.32 -3.20
C LEU A 217 20.60 -14.35 -1.99
N PRO A 218 19.58 -13.49 -1.77
CA PRO A 218 19.53 -12.55 -0.64
C PRO A 218 19.61 -13.26 0.71
N PRO A 219 20.37 -12.78 1.72
CA PRO A 219 20.38 -13.40 3.04
C PRO A 219 18.97 -13.41 3.65
N ALA A 220 18.62 -14.47 4.37
CA ALA A 220 17.33 -14.63 5.03
C ALA A 220 17.54 -15.16 6.46
N PRO A 221 16.65 -14.83 7.41
CA PRO A 221 16.79 -15.28 8.80
C PRO A 221 16.55 -16.79 8.95
N PRO A 222 16.90 -17.38 10.10
CA PRO A 222 16.67 -18.80 10.39
C PRO A 222 15.21 -19.24 10.27
N SER A 223 14.26 -18.31 10.49
CA SER A 223 12.82 -18.54 10.32
C SER A 223 12.36 -18.64 8.86
N TYR A 224 13.26 -18.51 7.87
CA TYR A 224 12.94 -18.55 6.45
C TYR A 224 12.30 -19.86 5.97
N PRO A 225 12.71 -21.07 6.42
CA PRO A 225 12.09 -22.31 5.96
C PRO A 225 10.59 -22.36 6.25
N LEU A 226 10.17 -21.91 7.44
CA LEU A 226 8.74 -21.79 7.77
C LEU A 226 8.02 -20.81 6.83
N PHE A 227 8.64 -19.66 6.54
CA PHE A 227 8.07 -18.69 5.59
C PHE A 227 7.90 -19.30 4.19
N ALA A 228 8.93 -19.97 3.69
CA ALA A 228 8.91 -20.62 2.37
C ALA A 228 7.87 -21.74 2.32
N TYR A 229 7.80 -22.59 3.35
CA TYR A 229 6.79 -23.65 3.51
C TYR A 229 5.36 -23.11 3.42
N LEU A 230 5.08 -22.01 4.13
CA LEU A 230 3.76 -21.35 4.08
C LEU A 230 3.41 -20.79 2.69
N HIS A 231 4.40 -20.54 1.83
CA HIS A 231 4.21 -20.06 0.46
C HIS A 231 4.33 -21.14 -0.61
N SER A 232 4.73 -22.37 -0.27
CA SER A 232 4.98 -23.46 -1.20
C SER A 232 3.81 -24.41 -1.37
N HIS A 233 3.00 -24.62 -0.33
CA HIS A 233 2.00 -25.68 -0.30
C HIS A 233 0.94 -25.56 -1.40
N PRO A 234 0.72 -26.62 -2.22
CA PRO A 234 -0.37 -26.68 -3.18
C PRO A 234 -1.72 -26.46 -2.48
N GLY A 235 -2.46 -25.42 -2.89
CA GLY A 235 -3.73 -25.03 -2.26
C GLY A 235 -3.60 -24.11 -1.04
N SER A 236 -2.38 -23.80 -0.59
CA SER A 236 -2.17 -22.73 0.39
C SER A 236 -2.35 -21.36 -0.27
N ASN A 237 -3.20 -20.55 0.33
CA ASN A 237 -3.43 -19.16 -0.05
C ASN A 237 -2.85 -18.21 1.01
N TYR A 238 -1.84 -18.68 1.76
CA TYR A 238 -1.33 -17.91 2.87
C TYR A 238 -0.56 -16.68 2.39
N PHE A 239 -0.88 -15.55 3.01
CA PHE A 239 -0.05 -14.35 2.97
C PHE A 239 0.65 -14.22 4.32
N SER A 240 1.88 -13.74 4.31
CA SER A 240 2.61 -13.44 5.54
C SER A 240 3.00 -11.97 5.59
N SER A 241 2.95 -11.37 6.78
CA SER A 241 3.44 -10.01 7.03
C SER A 241 4.26 -9.95 8.32
N PRO A 242 5.07 -8.90 8.55
CA PRO A 242 5.87 -8.78 9.76
C PRO A 242 5.03 -8.84 11.04
N GLY A 243 5.43 -9.69 11.97
CA GLY A 243 4.70 -9.99 13.21
C GLY A 243 5.05 -9.13 14.43
N LEU A 244 5.95 -8.16 14.30
CA LEU A 244 6.54 -7.41 15.42
C LEU A 244 5.49 -6.82 16.39
N ARG A 245 4.36 -6.30 15.87
CA ARG A 245 3.29 -5.72 16.71
C ARG A 245 2.56 -6.74 17.59
N PHE A 246 2.70 -8.02 17.28
CA PHE A 246 2.04 -9.13 17.98
C PHE A 246 3.04 -10.06 18.68
N GLY A 247 4.32 -9.70 18.72
CA GLY A 247 5.35 -10.50 19.39
C GLY A 247 5.67 -11.83 18.69
N CYS A 248 5.60 -11.87 17.36
CA CYS A 248 5.99 -13.04 16.54
C CYS A 248 6.77 -12.58 15.30
N GLN A 249 7.33 -13.51 14.54
CA GLN A 249 8.06 -13.21 13.30
C GLN A 249 7.07 -12.89 12.18
N TYR A 250 6.02 -13.70 12.02
CA TYR A 250 5.05 -13.51 10.94
C TYR A 250 3.60 -13.55 11.43
N LEU A 251 2.78 -12.65 10.88
CA LEU A 251 1.34 -12.83 10.86
C LEU A 251 0.96 -13.60 9.62
N VAL A 252 0.26 -14.72 9.79
CA VAL A 252 -0.13 -15.58 8.68
C VAL A 252 -1.64 -15.45 8.44
N TYR A 253 -2.00 -15.10 7.22
CA TYR A 253 -3.37 -14.83 6.80
C TYR A 253 -3.82 -15.88 5.81
N PRO A 254 -5.04 -16.44 5.90
CA PRO A 254 -5.53 -17.47 4.97
C PRO A 254 -5.77 -16.95 3.54
N GLY A 255 -5.56 -15.66 3.31
CA GLY A 255 -5.72 -14.96 2.05
C GLY A 255 -5.19 -13.54 2.17
N ASP A 256 -5.50 -12.71 1.17
CA ASP A 256 -5.01 -11.33 1.09
C ASP A 256 -5.34 -10.52 2.38
N PRO A 257 -4.36 -9.87 3.04
CA PRO A 257 -4.56 -9.10 4.28
C PRO A 257 -5.57 -7.93 4.19
N LEU A 258 -5.95 -7.49 2.98
CA LEU A 258 -7.01 -6.51 2.78
C LEU A 258 -8.41 -7.11 2.94
N ARG A 259 -8.54 -8.43 2.89
CA ARG A 259 -9.82 -9.17 2.95
C ARG A 259 -9.92 -10.08 4.17
N PHE A 260 -8.78 -10.53 4.70
CA PHE A 260 -8.73 -11.52 5.78
C PHE A 260 -8.00 -10.97 7.01
N HIS A 261 -8.41 -11.46 8.18
CA HIS A 261 -7.61 -11.34 9.40
C HIS A 261 -6.60 -12.48 9.47
N SER A 262 -5.46 -12.25 10.13
CA SER A 262 -4.45 -13.28 10.34
C SER A 262 -5.00 -14.38 11.24
N HIS A 263 -4.75 -15.64 10.91
CA HIS A 263 -5.12 -16.81 11.72
C HIS A 263 -4.02 -17.21 12.69
N PHE A 264 -2.75 -17.02 12.32
CA PHE A 264 -1.62 -17.47 13.13
C PHE A 264 -0.65 -16.33 13.46
N LEU A 265 -0.10 -16.42 14.67
CA LEU A 265 1.15 -15.77 15.06
C LEU A 265 2.26 -16.82 14.88
N ALA A 266 3.11 -16.66 13.87
CA ALA A 266 4.07 -17.68 13.47
C ALA A 266 5.50 -17.35 13.90
N VAL A 267 6.18 -18.37 14.41
CA VAL A 267 7.58 -18.34 14.87
C VAL A 267 8.32 -19.53 14.27
N GLY A 268 9.43 -19.27 13.58
CA GLY A 268 10.31 -20.30 13.06
C GLY A 268 11.46 -20.56 14.02
N TYR A 269 11.80 -21.83 14.23
CA TYR A 269 12.94 -22.29 15.02
C TYR A 269 13.82 -23.23 14.19
N ASP A 270 15.11 -23.27 14.48
CA ASP A 270 15.96 -24.38 14.01
C ASP A 270 15.54 -25.67 14.73
N TRP A 271 15.79 -26.83 14.12
CA TRP A 271 15.26 -28.10 14.62
C TRP A 271 15.68 -28.44 16.05
N ASP A 272 16.96 -28.26 16.35
CA ASP A 272 17.57 -28.52 17.65
C ASP A 272 17.66 -27.23 18.49
N GLU A 273 16.96 -26.16 18.11
CA GLU A 273 16.94 -24.92 18.87
C GLU A 273 16.17 -25.11 20.19
N GLU A 274 16.88 -24.95 21.30
CA GLU A 274 16.25 -24.92 22.62
C GLU A 274 15.53 -23.58 22.83
N PHE A 275 14.28 -23.64 23.29
CA PHE A 275 13.51 -22.46 23.67
C PHE A 275 12.97 -22.58 25.10
N ASP A 276 12.87 -21.45 25.80
CA ASP A 276 12.31 -21.39 27.14
C ASP A 276 10.80 -21.69 27.13
N LEU A 277 10.34 -22.49 28.09
CA LEU A 277 8.92 -22.79 28.28
C LEU A 277 8.09 -21.52 28.50
N LEU A 278 8.66 -20.48 29.12
CA LEU A 278 7.99 -19.19 29.25
C LEU A 278 7.76 -18.50 27.90
N SER A 279 8.62 -18.73 26.91
CA SER A 279 8.42 -18.22 25.55
C SER A 279 7.23 -18.91 24.88
N LEU A 280 7.07 -20.21 25.11
CA LEU A 280 5.91 -20.98 24.65
C LEU A 280 4.60 -20.48 25.27
N ILE A 281 4.59 -20.31 26.59
CA ILE A 281 3.44 -19.80 27.35
C ILE A 281 3.13 -18.36 26.91
N GLY A 282 4.16 -17.53 26.74
CA GLY A 282 4.03 -16.15 26.26
C GLY A 282 3.41 -16.09 24.86
N GLY A 283 3.90 -16.90 23.93
CA GLY A 283 3.35 -17.01 22.57
C GLY A 283 1.88 -17.45 22.56
N GLY A 284 1.55 -18.51 23.31
CA GLY A 284 0.16 -18.96 23.47
C GLY A 284 -0.75 -17.88 24.05
N ARG A 285 -0.31 -17.17 25.10
CA ARG A 285 -1.05 -16.05 25.70
C ARG A 285 -1.29 -14.91 24.71
N LEU A 286 -0.27 -14.54 23.94
CA LEU A 286 -0.38 -13.50 22.91
C LEU A 286 -1.39 -13.91 21.83
N GLY A 287 -1.32 -15.15 21.34
CA GLY A 287 -2.25 -15.71 20.36
C GLY A 287 -3.70 -15.71 20.85
N THR A 288 -3.96 -16.29 22.02
CA THR A 288 -5.31 -16.34 22.63
C THR A 288 -5.89 -14.95 22.84
N GLY A 289 -5.09 -13.99 23.29
CA GLY A 289 -5.53 -12.61 23.52
C GLY A 289 -6.08 -11.91 22.26
N VAL A 290 -5.62 -12.33 21.07
CA VAL A 290 -6.09 -11.79 19.78
C VAL A 290 -6.87 -12.82 18.94
N LYS A 291 -7.30 -13.94 19.55
CA LYS A 291 -8.04 -15.04 18.90
C LYS A 291 -7.31 -15.64 17.68
N LYS A 292 -6.02 -15.90 17.85
CA LYS A 292 -5.15 -16.51 16.83
C LYS A 292 -4.43 -17.73 17.39
N GLY A 293 -4.14 -18.70 16.54
CA GLY A 293 -3.27 -19.82 16.91
C GLY A 293 -1.81 -19.37 17.01
N PHE A 294 -1.07 -19.87 17.99
CA PHE A 294 0.38 -19.67 18.05
C PHE A 294 1.06 -20.81 17.27
N LEU A 295 1.62 -20.49 16.11
CA LEU A 295 2.21 -21.46 15.20
C LEU A 295 3.72 -21.47 15.38
N ILE A 296 4.28 -22.63 15.68
CA ILE A 296 5.73 -22.85 15.64
C ILE A 296 6.07 -23.81 14.52
N GLY A 297 7.24 -23.66 13.90
CA GLY A 297 7.71 -24.64 12.93
C GLY A 297 9.21 -24.63 12.72
N GLY A 298 9.73 -25.76 12.27
CA GLY A 298 11.16 -25.97 12.03
C GLY A 298 11.39 -27.06 10.99
N THR A 299 12.57 -27.04 10.37
CA THR A 299 12.95 -27.99 9.32
C THR A 299 13.37 -29.33 9.90
N GLU A 300 12.78 -30.43 9.46
CA GLU A 300 13.12 -31.78 9.90
C GLU A 300 14.56 -32.17 9.53
N PRO A 301 15.27 -32.96 10.38
CA PRO A 301 16.60 -33.45 10.10
C PRO A 301 16.61 -34.30 8.83
N GLY A 302 17.62 -34.13 7.99
CA GLY A 302 17.76 -34.86 6.73
C GLY A 302 17.01 -34.26 5.54
N LYS A 303 16.08 -33.31 5.76
CA LYS A 303 15.42 -32.54 4.67
C LYS A 303 15.95 -31.12 4.51
N ALA A 304 16.87 -30.69 5.38
CA ALA A 304 17.50 -29.37 5.32
C ALA A 304 18.36 -29.16 4.06
N GLU A 305 19.07 -30.20 3.60
CA GLU A 305 19.90 -30.13 2.39
C GLU A 305 19.05 -30.02 1.10
N GLU A 306 17.88 -30.65 1.07
CA GLU A 306 16.91 -30.52 -0.03
C GLU A 306 16.31 -29.10 -0.08
N PHE A 307 16.12 -28.47 1.08
CA PHE A 307 15.62 -27.10 1.23
C PHE A 307 16.65 -26.02 0.83
N ALA A 308 17.95 -26.35 0.90
CA ALA A 308 19.05 -25.50 0.47
C ALA A 308 19.27 -25.50 -1.05
N GLY A 309 18.72 -26.48 -1.77
CA GLY A 309 18.72 -26.56 -3.23
C GLY A 309 17.70 -25.64 -3.91
N HIS A 310 17.50 -25.83 -5.22
CA HIS A 310 16.50 -25.11 -6.03
C HIS A 310 15.05 -25.59 -5.81
N GLY A 311 14.81 -26.46 -4.83
CA GLY A 311 13.46 -26.94 -4.50
C GLY A 311 12.60 -25.84 -3.90
N ASP A 312 11.30 -25.87 -4.20
CA ASP A 312 10.31 -24.83 -3.81
C ASP A 312 9.98 -24.82 -2.29
N GLY A 313 10.78 -25.47 -1.44
CA GLY A 313 10.55 -25.54 0.01
C GLY A 313 9.28 -26.29 0.38
N GLU A 314 8.85 -27.24 -0.46
CA GLU A 314 7.61 -28.00 -0.29
C GLU A 314 7.71 -29.05 0.84
N GLU A 315 8.89 -29.64 1.04
CA GLU A 315 9.03 -30.78 1.93
C GLU A 315 9.98 -30.50 3.10
N GLY A 316 9.56 -30.93 4.29
CA GLY A 316 10.45 -31.03 5.44
C GLY A 316 10.37 -29.91 6.45
N VAL A 317 9.34 -29.07 6.48
CA VAL A 317 9.03 -28.26 7.67
C VAL A 317 7.88 -28.90 8.42
N ARG A 318 8.07 -29.10 9.73
CA ARG A 318 7.01 -29.55 10.64
C ARG A 318 6.50 -28.36 11.44
N CYS A 319 5.19 -28.23 11.53
CA CYS A 319 4.53 -27.15 12.25
C CYS A 319 3.65 -27.70 13.37
N PHE A 320 3.59 -26.96 14.49
CA PHE A 320 2.67 -27.22 15.60
C PHE A 320 1.88 -25.94 15.90
N CYS A 321 0.56 -26.07 16.03
CA CYS A 321 -0.30 -24.99 16.51
C CYS A 321 -0.58 -25.21 17.99
N ILE A 322 -0.34 -24.17 18.78
CA ILE A 322 -0.50 -24.19 20.23
C ILE A 322 -1.63 -23.24 20.59
N GLU A 323 -2.57 -23.78 21.37
CA GLU A 323 -3.73 -23.06 21.86
C GLU A 323 -3.93 -23.38 23.33
N TRP A 324 -4.52 -22.43 24.06
CA TRP A 324 -4.78 -22.61 25.48
C TRP A 324 -5.97 -23.55 25.68
N GLY A 325 -5.70 -24.74 26.20
CA GLY A 325 -6.73 -25.74 26.50
C GLY A 325 -7.50 -25.37 27.78
N GLY A 326 -8.62 -24.67 27.64
CA GLY A 326 -9.45 -24.30 28.79
C GLY A 326 -10.42 -23.14 28.58
N MET A 327 -10.84 -22.87 27.33
CA MET A 327 -11.98 -21.98 27.05
C MET A 327 -13.30 -22.73 27.12
#